data_AF-A0A5E4T640-F1
#
_entry.id   AF-A0A5E4T640-F1
#
_cell.length_a   1.000
_cell.length_b   1.000
_cell.length_c   1.000
_cell.angle_alpha   90.00
_cell.angle_beta   90.00
_cell.angle_gamma   90.00
#
_symmetry.space_group_name_H-M   'P 1'
#
loop_
_entity.id
_entity.type
_entity.pdbx_description
1 polymer ?
#
loop_
_entity_poly.entity_id
_entity_poly.type
_entity_poly.pdbx_seq_one_letter_code
_entity_poly.pdbx_strand_id
1 'polypeptide(L)'
;MTFFIPSGGGHWAVQGPFVVPAAVALHASVPATTMAVAMGEQVSNMMQPFWAAPVVAMAGIGAQRVLGFTVVTFLVGLVIYGAAMLFLV
;
A
#
# COMPACT_ATOMS: atom_id res chain seq x y z
N MET A 1 -0.75 -1.39 9.00
CA MET A 1 -1.47 -2.66 8.75
C MET A 1 -0.56 -3.65 8.02
N THR A 2 0.06 -3.26 6.90
CA THR A 2 0.98 -4.12 6.13
C THR A 2 2.09 -4.80 6.91
N PHE A 3 2.58 -4.15 7.95
CA PHE A 3 3.58 -4.70 8.86
C PHE A 3 3.09 -5.91 9.70
N PHE A 4 1.77 -6.07 9.90
CA PHE A 4 1.20 -7.10 10.77
C PHE A 4 0.35 -8.13 10.02
N ILE A 5 -0.16 -7.78 8.83
CA ILE A 5 -1.00 -8.66 8.00
C ILE A 5 -0.51 -8.55 6.54
N PRO A 6 0.45 -9.36 6.08
CA PRO A 6 1.07 -9.20 4.76
C PRO A 6 0.20 -9.81 3.64
N SER A 7 -1.09 -9.45 3.59
CA SER A 7 -2.04 -9.92 2.58
C SER A 7 -3.15 -8.89 2.37
N GLY A 8 -3.37 -8.50 1.11
CA GLY A 8 -4.47 -7.60 0.74
C GLY A 8 -5.84 -8.15 1.14
N GLY A 9 -6.05 -9.47 1.06
CA GLY A 9 -7.30 -10.11 1.50
C GLY A 9 -7.49 -10.05 3.02
N GLY A 10 -6.42 -10.29 3.79
CA GLY A 10 -6.46 -10.16 5.25
C GLY A 10 -6.68 -8.72 5.71
N HIS A 11 -6.02 -7.77 5.06
CA HIS A 11 -6.27 -6.34 5.27
C HIS A 11 -7.69 -5.94 4.99
N TRP A 12 -8.26 -6.42 3.89
CA TRP A 12 -9.64 -6.11 3.52
C TRP A 12 -10.64 -6.75 4.47
N ALA A 13 -10.40 -8.00 4.91
CA ALA A 13 -11.24 -8.66 5.91
C ALA A 13 -11.32 -7.88 7.22
N VAL A 14 -10.23 -7.19 7.59
CA VAL A 14 -10.21 -6.31 8.77
C VAL A 14 -10.82 -4.94 8.44
N GLN A 15 -10.38 -4.25 7.40
CA GLN A 15 -10.74 -2.83 7.15
C GLN A 15 -12.11 -2.65 6.49
N GLY A 16 -12.50 -3.54 5.59
CA GLY A 16 -13.74 -3.49 4.82
C GLY A 16 -14.99 -3.30 5.71
N PRO A 17 -15.14 -4.05 6.82
CA PRO A 17 -16.25 -3.89 7.77
C PRO A 17 -16.41 -2.50 8.38
N PHE A 18 -15.38 -1.64 8.36
CA PHE A 18 -15.47 -0.27 8.88
C PHE A 18 -15.48 0.77 7.75
N VAL A 19 -14.71 0.52 6.69
CA VAL A 19 -14.58 1.42 5.54
C VAL A 19 -15.90 1.53 4.78
N VAL A 20 -16.57 0.41 4.50
CA VAL A 20 -17.81 0.42 3.71
C VAL A 20 -18.94 1.16 4.45
N PRO A 21 -19.24 0.88 5.74
CA PRO A 21 -20.23 1.64 6.48
C PRO A 21 -19.89 3.13 6.61
N ALA A 22 -18.61 3.48 6.79
CA ALA A 22 -18.18 4.87 6.86
C ALA A 22 -18.42 5.60 5.52
N ALA A 23 -18.10 4.97 4.39
CA ALA A 23 -18.36 5.53 3.07
C ALA A 23 -19.87 5.77 2.85
N VAL A 24 -20.72 4.80 3.24
CA VAL A 24 -22.18 4.94 3.16
C VAL A 24 -22.69 6.08 4.06
N ALA A 25 -22.21 6.15 5.31
CA ALA A 25 -22.62 7.18 6.27
C ALA A 25 -22.21 8.61 5.83
N LEU A 26 -21.09 8.73 5.13
CA LEU A 26 -20.59 10.00 4.59
C LEU A 26 -21.11 10.32 3.19
N HIS A 27 -22.00 9.49 2.63
CA HIS A 27 -22.45 9.59 1.24
C HIS A 27 -21.30 9.62 0.22
N ALA A 28 -20.18 8.96 0.54
CA ALA A 28 -19.02 8.82 -0.33
C ALA A 28 -19.14 7.60 -1.26
N SER A 29 -18.41 7.61 -2.37
CA SER A 29 -18.37 6.50 -3.32
C SER A 29 -17.73 5.26 -2.70
N VAL A 30 -18.51 4.18 -2.55
CA VAL A 30 -18.01 2.89 -2.03
C VAL A 30 -16.93 2.28 -2.94
N PRO A 31 -17.09 2.27 -4.28
CA PRO A 31 -16.04 1.80 -5.18
C PRO A 31 -14.74 2.61 -5.05
N ALA A 32 -14.83 3.94 -5.02
CA ALA A 32 -13.68 4.83 -4.89
C ALA A 32 -12.95 4.61 -3.56
N THR A 33 -13.71 4.57 -2.46
CA THR A 33 -13.15 4.39 -1.12
C THR A 33 -12.50 3.00 -0.97
N THR A 34 -13.10 1.98 -1.56
CA THR A 34 -12.54 0.61 -1.59
C THR A 34 -11.23 0.57 -2.38
N MET A 35 -11.18 1.26 -3.53
CA MET A 35 -9.95 1.39 -4.32
C MET A 35 -8.85 2.17 -3.59
N ALA A 36 -9.20 3.24 -2.88
CA ALA A 36 -8.24 3.98 -2.08
C ALA A 36 -7.57 3.10 -1.01
N VAL A 37 -8.32 2.20 -0.36
CA VAL A 37 -7.77 1.24 0.60
C VAL A 37 -6.82 0.25 -0.09
N ALA A 38 -7.23 -0.33 -1.22
CA ALA A 38 -6.41 -1.27 -1.96
C ALA A 38 -5.11 -0.64 -2.49
N MET A 39 -5.18 0.58 -3.04
CA MET A 39 -4.01 1.31 -3.54
C MET A 39 -3.08 1.75 -2.41
N GLY A 40 -3.62 2.23 -1.29
CA GLY A 40 -2.83 2.58 -0.11
C GLY A 40 -2.04 1.41 0.45
N GLU A 41 -2.62 0.20 0.41
CA GLU A 41 -1.93 -1.04 0.78
C GLU A 41 -0.78 -1.35 -0.18
N GLN A 42 -1.02 -1.24 -1.48
CA GLN A 42 -0.03 -1.49 -2.52
C GLN A 42 1.17 -0.53 -2.43
N VAL A 43 0.90 0.76 -2.20
CA VAL A 43 1.97 1.76 -2.02
C VAL A 43 2.79 1.47 -0.76
N SER A 44 2.11 1.11 0.33
CA SER A 44 2.78 0.80 1.61
C SER A 44 3.66 -0.45 1.52
N ASN A 45 3.28 -1.43 0.69
CA ASN A 45 4.11 -2.61 0.40
C ASN A 45 5.47 -2.25 -0.21
N MET A 46 5.59 -1.11 -0.88
CA MET A 46 6.87 -0.71 -1.46
C MET A 46 7.90 -0.35 -0.40
N MET A 47 7.51 0.04 0.82
CA MET A 47 8.46 0.41 1.88
C MET A 47 9.26 -0.78 2.40
N GLN A 48 8.66 -1.98 2.44
CA GLN A 48 9.30 -3.22 2.88
C GLN A 48 9.50 -4.19 1.71
N PRO A 49 10.72 -4.32 1.19
CA PRO A 49 10.98 -5.14 0.02
C PRO A 49 11.21 -6.61 0.39
N PHE A 50 10.23 -7.26 1.04
CA PHE A 50 10.36 -8.69 1.37
C PHE A 50 10.56 -9.55 0.12
N TRP A 51 9.94 -9.13 -1.00
CA TRP A 51 10.15 -9.70 -2.32
C TRP A 51 11.59 -9.54 -2.82
N ALA A 52 12.32 -8.51 -2.39
CA ALA A 52 13.68 -8.27 -2.84
C ALA A 52 14.72 -9.00 -1.99
N ALA A 53 14.37 -9.49 -0.79
CA ALA A 53 15.33 -10.14 0.10
C ALA A 53 16.16 -11.26 -0.58
N PRO A 54 15.57 -12.15 -1.42
CA PRO A 54 16.34 -13.15 -2.16
C PRO A 54 17.32 -12.53 -3.16
N VAL A 55 16.90 -11.49 -3.87
CA VAL A 55 17.72 -10.79 -4.88
C VAL A 55 18.88 -10.05 -4.22
N VAL A 56 18.61 -9.41 -3.09
CA VAL A 56 19.60 -8.69 -2.27
C VAL A 56 20.66 -9.64 -1.74
N ALA A 57 20.25 -10.83 -1.27
CA ALA A 57 21.18 -11.87 -0.84
C ALA A 57 22.05 -12.38 -1.99
N MET A 58 21.48 -12.65 -3.17
CA MET A 58 22.22 -13.08 -4.36
C MET A 58 23.20 -12.01 -4.87
N ALA A 59 22.82 -10.73 -4.79
CA ALA A 59 23.66 -9.62 -5.21
C ALA A 59 24.77 -9.26 -4.20
N GLY A 60 24.76 -9.85 -3.00
CA GLY A 60 25.75 -9.56 -1.96
C GLY A 60 25.73 -8.12 -1.44
N ILE A 61 24.61 -7.41 -1.61
CA ILE A 61 24.48 -6.01 -1.18
C ILE A 61 23.82 -5.93 0.20
N GLY A 62 24.22 -4.95 1.01
CA GLY A 62 23.60 -4.72 2.31
C GLY A 62 22.14 -4.29 2.17
N ALA A 63 21.23 -4.92 2.93
CA ALA A 63 19.80 -4.62 2.90
C ALA A 63 19.48 -3.13 3.15
N GLN A 64 20.29 -2.43 3.95
CA GLN A 64 20.13 -1.00 4.21
C GLN A 64 20.18 -0.15 2.93
N ARG A 65 20.98 -0.54 1.93
CA ARG A 65 21.06 0.18 0.65
C ARG A 65 19.77 0.05 -0.14
N VAL A 66 19.11 -1.10 -0.05
CA VAL A 66 17.85 -1.39 -0.75
C VAL A 66 16.70 -0.69 -0.05
N LEU A 67 16.72 -0.67 1.29
CA LEU A 67 15.73 0.06 2.09
C LEU A 67 15.69 1.56 1.77
N GLY A 68 16.85 2.19 1.52
CA GLY A 68 16.89 3.59 1.09
C GLY A 68 16.15 3.82 -0.23
N PHE A 69 16.34 2.94 -1.22
CA PHE A 69 15.65 3.02 -2.50
C PHE A 69 14.15 2.76 -2.37
N THR A 70 13.75 1.81 -1.53
CA THR A 70 12.36 1.41 -1.38
C THR A 70 11.55 2.47 -0.63
N VAL A 71 12.16 3.20 0.29
CA VAL A 71 11.56 4.39 0.92
C VAL A 71 11.32 5.50 -0.10
N VAL A 72 12.29 5.80 -0.97
CA VAL A 72 12.09 6.80 -2.03
C VAL A 72 10.98 6.37 -2.98
N THR A 73 10.95 5.09 -3.37
CA THR A 73 9.90 4.53 -4.22
C THR A 73 8.53 4.61 -3.54
N PHE A 74 8.45 4.35 -2.23
CA PHE A 74 7.23 4.55 -1.44
C PHE A 74 6.75 6.00 -1.48
N LEU A 75 7.64 6.98 -1.27
CA LEU A 75 7.28 8.40 -1.28
C LEU A 75 6.78 8.87 -2.65
N VAL A 76 7.49 8.48 -3.72
CA VAL A 76 7.08 8.79 -5.09
C VAL A 76 5.75 8.12 -5.42
N GLY A 77 5.61 6.83 -5.08
CA GLY A 77 4.37 6.08 -5.26
C GLY A 77 3.21 6.72 -4.51
N LEU A 78 3.41 7.15 -3.26
CA LEU A 78 2.38 7.80 -2.45
C LEU A 78 1.81 9.03 -3.16
N VAL A 79 2.68 9.86 -3.75
CA VAL A 79 2.26 11.05 -4.49
C VAL A 79 1.52 10.66 -5.77
N ILE A 80 2.04 9.72 -6.56
CA ILE A 80 1.44 9.32 -7.84
C ILE A 80 0.08 8.65 -7.63
N TYR A 81 0.00 7.65 -6.75
CA TYR A 81 -1.25 6.96 -6.45
C TYR A 81 -2.25 7.88 -5.75
N GLY A 82 -1.79 8.75 -4.84
CA GLY A 82 -2.64 9.75 -4.20
C GLY A 82 -3.24 10.73 -5.22
N ALA A 83 -2.43 11.23 -6.15
CA ALA A 83 -2.92 12.07 -7.24
C ALA A 83 -3.89 11.31 -8.16
N ALA A 84 -3.58 10.06 -8.52
CA ALA A 84 -4.48 9.24 -9.32
C ALA A 84 -5.84 9.03 -8.63
N MET A 85 -5.86 8.72 -7.33
CA MET A 85 -7.11 8.59 -6.57
C MET A 85 -7.86 9.92 -6.44
N LEU A 86 -7.16 11.06 -6.42
CA LEU A 86 -7.81 12.37 -6.31
C LEU A 86 -8.41 12.86 -7.64
N PHE A 87 -7.77 12.56 -8.76
CA PHE A 87 -8.15 13.12 -10.05
C PHE A 87 -8.87 12.15 -11.00
N LEU A 88 -8.74 10.83 -10.79
CA LEU A 88 -9.26 9.81 -11.72
C LEU A 88 -10.36 8.92 -11.13
N VAL A 89 -10.62 9.01 -9.82
CA VAL A 89 -11.54 8.15 -9.07
C VAL A 89 -12.56 9.02 -8.32
#